data_AF-A0A699T667-F1
#
_entry.id   AF-A0A699T667-F1
#
_cell.length_a   1.000
_cell.length_b   1.000
_cell.length_c   1.000
_cell.angle_alpha   90.00
_cell.angle_beta   90.00
_cell.angle_gamma   90.00
#
_symmetry.space_group_name_H-M   'P 1'
#
loop_
_entity.id
_entity.type
_entity.pdbx_description
1 polymer ?
#
loop_
_entity_poly.entity_id
_entity_poly.type
_entity_poly.pdbx_seq_one_letter_code
_entity_poly.pdbx_strand_id
1 'polypeptide(L)'
;MIKYLEIAKGLVSRFKTFSIRQVPQSKNKKADALSKIVSTSFTHLSKQVLVEVLETKSIIGKEVTAVIEEEGPTWMTELVNYLKEGTLPEDEKVARKIRLKARQYELMKGILYKRSFLTPWL
;
A
#
# COMPACT_ATOMS: atom_id res chain seq x y z
N MET A 1 5.04 -19.13 17.02
CA MET A 1 6.28 -19.40 16.25
C MET A 1 6.11 -20.56 15.26
N ILE A 2 5.63 -21.73 15.68
CA ILE A 2 5.49 -22.93 14.81
C ILE A 2 4.76 -22.63 13.48
N LYS A 3 3.59 -21.96 13.52
CA LYS A 3 2.83 -21.59 12.31
C LYS A 3 3.61 -20.70 11.32
N TYR A 4 4.43 -19.77 11.82
CA TYR A 4 5.26 -18.92 10.95
C TYR A 4 6.41 -19.69 10.32
N LEU A 5 6.97 -20.66 11.04
CA LEU A 5 8.02 -21.54 10.52
C LEU A 5 7.49 -22.42 9.38
N GLU A 6 6.27 -22.94 9.49
CA GLU A 6 5.61 -23.70 8.43
C GLU A 6 5.42 -22.85 7.17
N ILE A 7 4.91 -21.62 7.32
CA ILE A 7 4.77 -20.67 6.20
C ILE A 7 6.14 -20.37 5.57
N ALA A 8 7.16 -20.07 6.38
CA ALA A 8 8.51 -19.80 5.89
C ALA A 8 9.09 -20.98 5.11
N LYS A 9 8.91 -22.22 5.60
CA LYS A 9 9.32 -23.44 4.88
C LYS A 9 8.57 -23.60 3.55
N GLY A 10 7.26 -23.33 3.54
CA GLY A 10 6.45 -23.32 2.32
C GLY A 10 6.97 -22.32 1.28
N LEU A 11 7.28 -21.08 1.70
CA LEU A 11 7.82 -20.05 0.81
C LEU A 11 9.21 -20.42 0.28
N VAL A 12 10.07 -20.97 1.14
CA VAL A 12 11.42 -21.39 0.77
C VAL A 12 11.41 -22.47 -0.30
N SER A 13 10.43 -23.37 -0.29
CA SER A 13 10.28 -24.43 -1.31
C SER A 13 10.08 -23.89 -2.73
N ARG A 14 9.63 -22.63 -2.89
CA ARG A 14 9.45 -21.98 -4.20
C ARG A 14 10.78 -21.54 -4.83
N PHE A 15 11.86 -21.48 -4.06
CA PHE A 15 13.18 -21.09 -4.55
C PHE A 15 14.00 -22.33 -4.91
N LYS A 16 14.66 -22.31 -6.07
CA LYS A 16 15.55 -23.40 -6.52
C LYS A 16 16.75 -23.61 -5.59
N THR A 17 17.28 -22.52 -5.03
CA THR A 17 18.40 -22.51 -4.07
C THR A 17 18.25 -21.32 -3.13
N PHE A 18 18.58 -21.48 -1.84
CA PHE A 18 18.60 -20.39 -0.87
C PHE A 18 19.76 -20.57 0.12
N SER A 19 20.17 -19.50 0.79
CA SER A 19 21.15 -19.55 1.88
C SER A 19 20.76 -18.58 2.97
N ILE A 20 20.94 -18.99 4.22
CA ILE A 20 20.73 -18.15 5.40
C ILE A 20 22.10 -17.87 6.01
N ARG A 21 22.40 -16.61 6.26
CA ARG A 21 23.65 -16.17 6.91
C ARG A 21 23.32 -15.29 8.09
N GLN A 22 24.00 -15.52 9.20
CA GLN A 22 23.89 -14.64 10.36
C GLN A 22 24.68 -13.35 10.10
N VAL A 23 24.03 -12.21 10.31
CA VAL A 23 24.63 -10.89 10.12
C VAL A 23 24.65 -10.16 11.47
N PRO A 24 25.78 -9.58 11.90
CA PRO A 24 25.83 -8.76 13.10
C PRO A 24 24.82 -7.62 13.04
N GLN A 25 24.18 -7.29 14.17
CA GLN A 25 23.15 -6.25 14.25
C GLN A 25 23.65 -4.89 13.75
N SER A 26 24.91 -4.57 13.99
CA SER A 26 25.57 -3.34 13.51
C SER A 26 25.57 -3.20 11.98
N LYS A 27 25.46 -4.32 11.24
CA LYS A 27 25.38 -4.38 9.77
C LYS A 27 23.95 -4.56 9.25
N ASN A 28 22.96 -4.80 10.12
CA ASN A 28 21.55 -4.96 9.75
C ASN A 28 20.67 -3.78 10.22
N LYS A 29 21.24 -2.57 10.22
CA LYS A 29 20.61 -1.36 10.79
C LYS A 29 19.22 -1.06 10.23
N LYS A 30 18.98 -1.33 8.95
CA LYS A 30 17.67 -1.07 8.30
C LYS A 30 16.56 -1.95 8.88
N ALA A 31 16.79 -3.26 8.95
CA ALA A 31 15.80 -4.18 9.52
C ALA A 31 15.62 -3.95 11.03
N ASP A 32 16.71 -3.63 11.74
CA ASP A 32 16.67 -3.27 13.16
C ASP A 32 15.84 -2.00 13.42
N ALA A 33 15.99 -0.97 12.58
CA ALA A 33 15.19 0.25 12.66
C ALA A 33 13.69 -0.05 12.45
N LEU A 34 13.34 -0.88 11.47
CA LEU A 34 11.94 -1.29 11.26
C LEU A 34 11.38 -2.06 12.46
N SER A 35 12.15 -3.01 13.01
CA SER A 35 11.75 -3.74 14.21
C SER A 35 11.48 -2.80 15.39
N LYS A 36 12.34 -1.78 15.57
CA LYS A 36 12.16 -0.77 16.62
C LYS A 36 10.91 0.07 16.41
N ILE A 37 10.64 0.50 15.17
CA ILE A 37 9.41 1.25 14.82
C ILE A 37 8.16 0.44 15.19
N VAL A 38 8.15 -0.87 14.90
CA VAL A 38 7.02 -1.74 15.25
C VAL A 38 6.89 -1.94 16.77
N SER A 39 8.01 -1.97 17.51
CA SER A 39 8.00 -2.11 18.97
C SER A 39 7.65 -0.83 19.73
N THR A 40 7.94 0.35 19.16
CA THR A 40 7.56 1.63 19.77
C THR A 40 6.10 1.93 19.49
N SER A 41 5.34 2.35 20.50
CA SER A 41 3.96 2.81 20.32
C SER A 41 3.91 3.97 19.31
N PHE A 42 2.97 3.90 18.37
CA PHE A 42 2.78 4.85 17.26
C PHE A 42 2.53 6.32 17.69
N THR A 43 2.47 6.58 19.00
CA THR A 43 2.18 7.89 19.61
C THR A 43 3.21 8.97 19.30
N HIS A 44 4.43 8.60 18.85
CA HIS A 44 5.52 9.54 18.55
C HIS A 44 6.01 9.52 17.10
N LEU A 45 5.34 8.81 16.18
CA LEU A 45 5.75 8.81 14.78
C LEU A 45 5.33 10.13 14.12
N SER A 46 6.26 10.77 13.43
CA SER A 46 5.95 11.95 12.62
C SER A 46 4.95 11.58 11.52
N LYS A 47 4.08 12.53 11.14
CA LYS A 47 3.04 12.36 10.10
C LYS A 47 3.55 11.91 8.71
N GLN A 48 4.86 11.68 8.56
CA GLN A 48 5.51 11.26 7.32
C GLN A 48 5.59 9.74 7.15
N VAL A 49 5.32 8.95 8.20
CA VAL A 49 5.37 7.48 8.14
C VAL A 49 3.97 6.91 8.36
N LEU A 50 3.35 6.41 7.29
CA LEU A 50 2.09 5.67 7.36
C LEU A 50 2.41 4.23 7.78
N VAL A 51 1.84 3.77 8.89
CA VAL A 51 1.94 2.37 9.32
C VAL A 51 0.54 1.79 9.47
N GLU A 52 0.33 0.63 8.86
CA GLU A 52 -0.89 -0.16 9.02
C GLU A 52 -0.71 -1.12 10.20
N VAL A 53 -1.63 -1.08 11.14
CA VAL A 53 -1.66 -2.01 12.29
C VAL A 53 -2.74 -3.04 12.02
N LEU A 54 -2.32 -4.30 11.87
CA LEU A 54 -3.27 -5.41 11.75
C LEU A 54 -3.75 -5.82 13.15
N GLU A 55 -5.06 -5.68 13.40
CA GLU A 55 -5.68 -6.12 14.66
C GLU A 55 -5.63 -7.66 14.81
N THR A 56 -5.63 -8.38 13.68
CA THR A 56 -5.54 -9.84 13.64
C THR A 56 -4.18 -10.31 13.13
N LYS A 57 -3.71 -11.47 13.63
CA LYS A 57 -2.44 -12.07 13.21
C LYS A 57 -2.44 -12.35 11.70
N SER A 58 -1.41 -11.86 10.99
CA SER A 58 -1.18 -12.07 9.55
C SER A 58 -1.06 -13.56 9.11
N ILE A 59 -1.04 -14.50 10.05
CA ILE A 59 -1.04 -15.96 9.79
C ILE A 59 -2.37 -16.44 9.21
N ILE A 60 -3.47 -15.77 9.55
CA ILE A 60 -4.81 -16.09 9.04
C ILE A 60 -4.91 -15.34 7.71
N GLY A 61 -4.66 -16.07 6.62
CA GLY A 61 -4.40 -15.58 5.27
C GLY A 61 -5.14 -14.30 4.92
N LYS A 62 -4.37 -13.22 4.84
CA LYS A 62 -4.66 -12.13 3.92
C LYS A 62 -3.42 -12.05 3.05
N GLU A 63 -3.49 -12.60 1.85
CA GLU A 63 -2.66 -12.07 0.78
C GLU A 63 -2.89 -10.56 0.82
N VAL A 64 -1.85 -9.79 1.09
CA VAL A 64 -1.89 -8.37 0.80
C VAL A 64 -1.86 -8.32 -0.72
N THR A 65 -3.01 -8.56 -1.34
CA THR A 65 -3.26 -8.27 -2.73
C THR A 65 -3.11 -6.75 -2.79
N ALA A 66 -1.91 -6.31 -3.16
CA ALA A 66 -1.76 -4.98 -3.72
C ALA A 66 -2.78 -4.92 -4.86
N VAL A 67 -3.69 -3.96 -4.77
CA VAL A 67 -4.97 -3.88 -5.50
C VAL A 67 -6.09 -4.64 -4.79
N ILE A 68 -6.76 -3.94 -3.88
CA ILE A 68 -8.14 -4.24 -3.55
C ILE A 68 -8.93 -3.95 -4.85
N GLU A 69 -9.21 -4.97 -5.65
CA GLU A 69 -10.32 -4.91 -6.59
C GLU A 69 -11.59 -4.99 -5.71
N GLU A 70 -11.99 -3.87 -5.12
CA GLU A 70 -13.33 -3.80 -4.55
C GLU A 70 -14.31 -3.90 -5.72
N GLU A 71 -15.10 -4.97 -5.74
CA GLU A 71 -16.16 -5.27 -6.71
C GLU A 71 -17.34 -4.26 -6.68
N GLY A 72 -17.13 -3.06 -6.14
CA GLY A 72 -18.13 -1.99 -6.02
C GLY A 72 -17.62 -0.64 -6.54
N PRO A 73 -18.50 0.37 -6.67
CA PRO A 73 -18.09 1.72 -7.06
C PRO A 73 -17.17 2.31 -5.98
N THR A 74 -15.86 2.12 -6.15
CA THR A 74 -14.85 2.71 -5.29
C THR A 74 -14.70 4.19 -5.65
N TRP A 75 -14.07 4.96 -4.76
CA TRP A 75 -13.69 6.36 -5.05
C TRP A 75 -12.88 6.52 -6.35
N MET A 76 -12.20 5.46 -6.82
CA MET A 76 -11.48 5.44 -8.10
C MET A 76 -12.43 5.45 -9.30
N THR A 77 -13.56 4.75 -9.22
CA THR A 77 -14.55 4.65 -10.30
C THR A 77 -15.16 6.01 -10.61
N GLU A 78 -15.57 6.76 -9.57
CA GLU A 78 -16.07 8.12 -9.73
C GLU A 78 -15.01 9.05 -10.33
N LEU A 79 -13.74 8.87 -9.95
CA LEU A 79 -12.62 9.66 -10.44
C LEU A 79 -12.30 9.36 -11.91
N VAL A 80 -12.33 8.08 -12.30
CA VAL A 80 -12.13 7.63 -13.68
C VAL A 80 -13.27 8.12 -14.58
N ASN A 81 -14.52 8.01 -14.13
CA ASN A 81 -15.69 8.53 -14.85
C ASN A 81 -15.59 10.04 -15.06
N TYR A 82 -15.17 10.79 -14.03
CA TYR A 82 -14.94 12.23 -14.17
C TYR A 82 -13.82 12.56 -15.16
N LEU A 83 -12.68 11.84 -15.12
CA LEU A 83 -11.55 12.09 -16.02
C LEU A 83 -11.80 11.65 -17.47
N LYS A 84 -12.67 10.66 -17.69
CA LYS A 84 -12.97 10.10 -19.02
C LYS A 84 -14.20 10.73 -19.67
N GLU A 85 -15.27 10.90 -18.91
CA GLU A 85 -16.61 11.28 -19.40
C GLU A 85 -17.07 12.65 -18.88
N GLY A 86 -16.34 13.26 -17.94
CA GLY A 86 -16.70 14.56 -17.36
C GLY A 86 -17.91 14.52 -16.43
N THR A 87 -18.38 13.33 -16.05
CA THR A 87 -19.56 13.14 -15.21
C THR A 87 -19.26 13.48 -13.75
N LEU A 88 -20.18 14.22 -13.13
CA LEU A 88 -20.09 14.63 -11.72
C LEU A 88 -21.38 14.23 -11.00
N PRO A 89 -21.31 13.84 -9.72
CA PRO A 89 -22.50 13.65 -8.90
C PRO A 89 -23.29 14.95 -8.74
N GLU A 90 -24.60 14.81 -8.55
CA GLU A 90 -25.51 15.95 -8.34
C GLU A 90 -25.26 16.66 -7.00
N ASP A 91 -24.71 15.95 -6.00
CA ASP A 91 -24.25 16.56 -4.76
C ASP A 91 -22.98 17.42 -5.00
N GLU A 92 -23.16 18.73 -4.87
CA GLU A 92 -22.12 19.73 -5.03
C GLU A 92 -20.89 19.48 -4.13
N LYS A 93 -21.09 18.96 -2.90
CA LYS A 93 -19.98 18.69 -1.98
C LYS A 93 -19.12 17.52 -2.47
N VAL A 94 -19.74 16.49 -3.04
CA VAL A 94 -19.04 15.33 -3.59
C VAL A 94 -18.35 15.72 -4.90
N ALA A 95 -19.04 16.47 -5.77
CA ALA A 95 -18.48 17.01 -7.00
C ALA A 95 -17.22 17.87 -6.75
N ARG A 96 -17.24 18.74 -5.74
CA ARG A 96 -16.07 19.53 -5.34
C ARG A 96 -14.90 18.66 -4.86
N LYS A 97 -15.16 17.60 -4.10
CA LYS A 97 -14.11 16.66 -3.64
C LYS A 97 -13.47 15.91 -4.81
N ILE A 98 -14.27 15.44 -5.76
CA ILE A 98 -13.80 14.74 -6.96
C ILE A 98 -12.93 15.68 -7.80
N ARG A 99 -13.39 16.91 -8.05
CA ARG A 99 -12.60 17.94 -8.77
C ARG A 99 -11.25 18.21 -8.13
N LEU A 100 -11.22 18.33 -6.81
CA LEU A 100 -9.97 18.60 -6.08
C LEU A 100 -8.99 17.41 -6.18
N LYS A 101 -9.51 16.18 -6.03
CA LYS A 101 -8.71 14.96 -6.21
C LYS A 101 -8.21 14.80 -7.64
N ALA A 102 -9.06 15.04 -8.64
CA ALA A 102 -8.72 14.88 -10.06
C ALA A 102 -7.49 15.70 -10.48
N ARG A 103 -7.21 16.85 -9.84
CA ARG A 103 -5.99 17.62 -10.11
C ARG A 103 -4.68 16.86 -9.80
N GLN A 104 -4.76 15.83 -8.96
CA GLN A 104 -3.62 15.00 -8.56
C GLN A 104 -3.54 13.69 -9.34
N TYR A 105 -4.43 13.43 -10.28
CA TYR A 105 -4.46 12.19 -11.06
C TYR A 105 -4.61 12.47 -12.55
N GLU A 106 -4.15 11.55 -13.37
CA GLU A 106 -4.33 11.60 -14.83
C GLU A 106 -4.61 10.21 -15.37
N LEU A 107 -5.44 10.14 -16.40
CA LEU A 107 -5.83 8.90 -17.03
C LEU A 107 -5.05 8.74 -18.34
N MET A 108 -4.10 7.80 -18.38
CA MET A 108 -3.33 7.49 -19.59
C MET A 108 -3.62 6.08 -20.06
N LYS A 109 -4.08 5.93 -21.31
CA LYS A 109 -4.42 4.62 -21.92
C LYS A 109 -5.35 3.75 -21.04
N GLY A 110 -6.26 4.38 -20.31
CA GLY A 110 -7.19 3.69 -19.40
C GLY A 110 -6.64 3.35 -18.01
N ILE A 111 -5.38 3.70 -17.72
CA ILE A 111 -4.75 3.49 -16.41
C ILE A 111 -4.68 4.82 -15.66
N LEU A 112 -5.11 4.82 -14.40
CA LEU A 112 -5.12 5.99 -13.53
C LEU A 112 -3.76 6.16 -12.83
N TYR A 113 -3.06 7.25 -13.12
CA TYR A 113 -1.78 7.60 -12.53
C TYR A 113 -1.91 8.74 -11.53
N LYS A 114 -1.18 8.66 -10.41
CA LYS A 114 -1.09 9.77 -9.45
C LYS A 114 0.06 10.68 -9.85
N ARG A 115 -0.24 11.97 -10.04
CA ARG A 115 0.71 13.01 -10.37
C ARG A 115 1.62 13.26 -9.16
N SER A 116 2.92 13.05 -9.34
CA SER A 116 3.91 13.35 -8.30
C SER A 116 4.12 14.88 -8.19
N PHE A 117 4.47 15.36 -7.00
CA PHE A 117 4.73 16.79 -6.75
C PHE A 117 6.00 17.31 -7.46
N LEU A 118 6.86 16.42 -7.99
CA LEU A 118 8.23 16.78 -8.36
C LEU A 118 8.67 16.45 -9.79
N THR A 119 7.91 15.76 -10.66
CA THR A 119 8.36 15.56 -12.08
C THR A 119 7.33 14.90 -13.02
N PRO A 120 7.50 15.06 -14.35
CA PRO A 120 6.57 14.61 -15.38
C PRO A 120 6.68 13.10 -15.66
N TRP A 121 5.54 12.54 -16.04
CA TRP A 121 5.19 11.19 -16.50
C TRP A 121 6.38 10.27 -16.86
N LEU A 122 6.53 9.18 -16.09
CA LEU A 122 7.16 7.93 -16.52
C LEU A 122 6.08 6.86 -16.61
#